data_AF-A0A0Q0H255-F1
#
_entry.id   AF-A0A0Q0H255-F1
#
_cell.length_a   1.000
_cell.length_b   1.000
_cell.length_c   1.000
_cell.angle_alpha   90.00
_cell.angle_beta   90.00
_cell.angle_gamma   90.00
#
_symmetry.space_group_name_H-M   'P 1'
#
loop_
_entity.id
_entity.type
_entity.pdbx_description
1 polymer ?
#
loop_
_entity_poly.entity_id
_entity_poly.type
_entity_poly.pdbx_seq_one_letter_code
_entity_poly.pdbx_strand_id
1 'polypeptide(L)'
;MLKPMLQYGLHMGQQAEMVTDSLRALLLEACGYETKVFEFISLEHTNKNKMILAVKRAEPANPAQLRVRIQELKAFYGISEQCLETLLQADGFLG
;
A
#
# COMPACT_ATOMS: atom_id res chain seq x y z
N MET A 1 -7.35 5.04 -18.92
CA MET A 1 -6.39 6.13 -19.21
C MET A 1 -4.92 5.70 -19.12
N LEU A 2 -4.50 4.79 -18.20
CA LEU A 2 -3.07 4.43 -18.06
C LEU A 2 -2.53 3.40 -19.06
N LYS A 3 -3.39 2.68 -19.79
CA LYS A 3 -3.01 1.59 -20.72
C LYS A 3 -1.82 1.92 -21.65
N PRO A 4 -1.75 3.08 -22.31
CA PRO A 4 -0.63 3.40 -23.21
C PRO A 4 0.72 3.54 -22.50
N MET A 5 0.75 3.92 -21.22
CA MET A 5 1.97 4.01 -20.42
C MET A 5 2.39 2.63 -19.87
N LEU A 6 1.42 1.80 -19.51
CA LEU A 6 1.67 0.50 -18.89
C LEU A 6 1.99 -0.62 -19.87
N GLN A 7 1.94 -0.35 -21.17
CA GLN A 7 2.37 -1.31 -22.20
C GLN A 7 3.87 -1.64 -22.12
N TYR A 8 4.67 -0.77 -21.50
CA TYR A 8 6.09 -1.01 -21.27
C TYR A 8 6.28 -1.78 -19.96
N GLY A 9 6.92 -2.96 -20.04
CA GLY A 9 7.09 -3.85 -18.89
C GLY A 9 7.75 -3.19 -17.66
N LEU A 10 8.66 -2.23 -17.88
CA LEU A 10 9.27 -1.45 -16.81
C LEU A 10 8.22 -0.63 -16.01
N HIS A 11 7.37 0.13 -16.71
CA HIS A 11 6.34 0.94 -16.06
C HIS A 11 5.27 0.08 -15.40
N MET A 12 4.90 -1.05 -16.02
CA MET A 12 3.99 -2.01 -15.41
C MET A 12 4.55 -2.57 -14.10
N GLY A 13 5.81 -3.00 -14.10
CA GLY A 13 6.47 -3.52 -12.90
C GLY A 13 6.55 -2.49 -11.78
N GLN A 14 6.97 -1.26 -12.09
CA GLN A 14 7.03 -0.16 -11.12
C GLN A 14 5.67 0.16 -10.52
N GLN A 15 4.63 0.21 -11.34
CA GLN A 15 3.29 0.49 -10.87
C GLN A 15 2.75 -0.65 -9.98
N ALA A 16 2.96 -1.91 -10.36
CA ALA A 16 2.55 -3.06 -9.54
C ALA A 16 3.22 -3.02 -8.15
N GLU A 17 4.50 -2.66 -8.09
CA GLU A 17 5.23 -2.46 -6.85
C GLU A 17 4.62 -1.30 -6.03
N MET A 18 4.42 -0.14 -6.64
CA MET A 18 3.81 1.02 -6.00
C MET A 18 2.44 0.71 -5.39
N VAL A 19 1.56 0.05 -6.14
CA VAL A 19 0.22 -0.30 -5.66
C VAL A 19 0.28 -1.24 -4.46
N THR A 20 1.18 -2.22 -4.52
CA THR A 20 1.34 -3.18 -3.42
C THR A 20 1.83 -2.49 -2.15
N ASP A 21 2.80 -1.59 -2.27
CA ASP A 21 3.36 -0.86 -1.12
C ASP A 21 2.38 0.19 -0.56
N SER A 22 1.63 0.88 -1.44
CA SER A 22 0.56 1.79 -1.01
C SER A 22 -0.53 1.06 -0.24
N LEU A 23 -0.94 -0.15 -0.67
CA LEU A 23 -1.91 -0.96 0.08
C LEU A 23 -1.38 -1.36 1.45
N ARG A 24 -0.11 -1.78 1.56
CA ARG A 24 0.53 -2.09 2.84
C ARG A 24 0.56 -0.88 3.77
N ALA A 25 0.91 0.29 3.26
CA ALA A 25 0.93 1.53 4.03
C ALA A 25 -0.48 1.90 4.52
N LEU A 26 -1.49 1.89 3.64
CA LEU A 26 -2.87 2.20 4.03
C LEU A 26 -3.44 1.21 5.07
N LEU A 27 -3.11 -0.08 4.95
CA LEU A 27 -3.53 -1.10 5.93
C LEU A 27 -2.87 -0.86 7.29
N LEU A 28 -1.60 -0.51 7.33
CA LEU A 28 -0.91 -0.12 8.57
C LEU A 28 -1.54 1.14 9.17
N GLU A 29 -1.89 2.14 8.36
CA GLU A 29 -2.63 3.31 8.85
C GLU A 29 -3.98 2.93 9.45
N ALA A 30 -4.70 2.01 8.82
CA ALA A 30 -6.00 1.54 9.30
C ALA A 30 -5.86 0.80 10.64
N CYS A 31 -4.71 0.15 10.88
CA CYS A 31 -4.33 -0.43 12.15
C CYS A 31 -3.80 0.61 13.18
N GLY A 32 -3.86 1.91 12.88
CA GLY A 32 -3.53 3.00 13.80
C GLY A 32 -2.05 3.41 13.82
N TYR A 33 -1.33 3.16 12.73
CA TYR A 33 0.04 3.63 12.55
C TYR A 33 0.08 4.94 11.72
N GLU A 34 1.11 5.75 11.91
CA GLU A 34 1.59 6.69 10.91
C GLU A 34 2.55 5.96 9.98
N THR A 35 2.37 6.10 8.67
CA THR A 35 3.24 5.44 7.70
C THR A 35 4.00 6.41 6.82
N LYS A 36 5.22 6.01 6.43
CA LYS A 36 6.04 6.74 5.45
C LYS A 36 6.65 5.72 4.49
N VAL A 37 6.49 5.96 3.20
CA VAL A 37 7.08 5.15 2.13
C VAL A 37 8.19 5.97 1.48
N PHE A 38 9.42 5.46 1.48
CA PHE A 38 10.58 6.18 0.93
C PHE A 38 11.66 5.22 0.43
N GLU A 39 12.59 5.75 -0.35
CA GLU A 39 13.75 5.00 -0.84
C GLU A 39 14.86 4.99 0.22
N PHE A 40 15.30 3.80 0.64
CA PHE A 40 16.26 3.61 1.73
C PHE A 40 17.73 3.76 1.28
N ILE A 41 18.05 3.41 0.02
CA ILE A 41 19.40 3.48 -0.55
C ILE A 41 19.28 3.96 -2.01
N SER A 42 20.28 4.72 -2.47
CA SER A 42 20.46 5.10 -3.88
C SER A 42 20.32 3.90 -4.83
N LEU A 43 19.74 4.14 -6.01
CA LEU A 43 19.54 3.16 -7.10
C LEU A 43 20.83 2.45 -7.55
N GLU A 44 22.00 2.99 -7.19
CA GLU A 44 23.32 2.49 -7.59
C GLU A 44 23.66 1.07 -7.08
N HIS A 45 22.89 0.53 -6.12
CA HIS A 45 23.25 -0.73 -5.45
C HIS A 45 22.18 -1.82 -5.42
N THR A 46 20.89 -1.53 -5.68
CA THR A 46 19.82 -2.54 -5.71
C THR A 46 18.54 -2.01 -6.39
N ASN A 47 17.74 -2.90 -6.99
CA ASN A 47 16.43 -2.58 -7.59
C ASN A 47 15.26 -2.63 -6.59
N LYS A 48 15.48 -3.09 -5.34
CA LYS A 48 14.47 -3.12 -4.27
C LYS A 48 14.85 -2.17 -3.14
N ASN A 49 14.36 -0.94 -3.22
CA ASN A 49 14.82 0.13 -2.33
C ASN A 49 13.69 0.81 -1.54
N LYS A 50 12.43 0.40 -1.69
CA LYS A 50 11.32 1.01 -0.94
C LYS A 50 11.24 0.44 0.48
N MET A 51 11.26 1.33 1.46
CA MET A 51 11.03 1.04 2.87
C MET A 51 9.72 1.68 3.34
N ILE A 52 8.93 0.90 4.07
CA ILE A 52 7.73 1.38 4.77
C ILE A 52 8.07 1.48 6.25
N LEU A 53 8.14 2.70 6.77
CA LEU A 53 8.25 2.97 8.20
C LEU A 53 6.83 3.13 8.77
N ALA A 54 6.55 2.46 9.89
CA ALA A 54 5.28 2.58 10.60
C ALA A 54 5.52 2.87 12.09
N VAL A 55 4.93 3.95 12.60
CA VAL A 55 5.02 4.34 14.02
C VAL A 55 3.63 4.36 14.61
N LYS A 56 3.40 3.66 15.73
CA LYS A 56 2.07 3.62 16.35
C LYS A 56 1.69 5.01 16.84
N ARG A 57 0.51 5.50 16.46
CA ARG A 57 0.01 6.80 16.92
C ARG A 57 -0.62 6.67 18.31
N ALA A 58 -0.45 7.71 19.13
CA ALA A 58 -1.25 7.90 20.33
C ALA A 58 -2.73 8.15 19.98
N GLU A 59 -2.96 8.93 18.91
CA GLU A 59 -4.29 9.22 18.35
C GLU A 59 -4.39 8.67 16.92
N PRO A 60 -5.03 7.51 16.72
CA PRO A 60 -5.21 6.90 15.41
C PRO A 60 -6.07 7.74 14.45
N ALA A 61 -5.78 7.66 13.15
CA ALA A 61 -6.67 8.20 12.12
C ALA A 61 -7.99 7.41 12.05
N ASN A 62 -9.03 8.02 11.48
CA ASN A 62 -10.34 7.39 11.35
C ASN A 62 -10.29 6.16 10.43
N PRO A 63 -10.50 4.93 10.95
CA PRO A 63 -10.40 3.71 10.14
C PRO A 63 -11.41 3.65 8.99
N ALA A 64 -12.58 4.28 9.14
CA ALA A 64 -13.60 4.27 8.09
C ALA A 64 -13.13 5.01 6.82
N GLN A 65 -12.42 6.14 6.99
CA GLN A 65 -11.88 6.88 5.85
C GLN A 65 -10.76 6.11 5.15
N LEU A 66 -9.93 5.40 5.92
CA LEU A 66 -8.86 4.58 5.38
C LEU A 66 -9.40 3.37 4.62
N ARG A 67 -10.45 2.72 5.13
CA ARG A 67 -11.16 1.66 4.40
C ARG A 67 -11.68 2.13 3.05
N VAL A 68 -12.27 3.32 2.96
CA VAL A 68 -12.73 3.89 1.68
C VAL A 68 -11.56 4.01 0.70
N ARG A 69 -10.42 4.59 1.13
CA ARG A 69 -9.23 4.73 0.28
C ARG A 69 -8.66 3.39 -0.19
N ILE A 70 -8.63 2.39 0.69
CA ILE A 70 -8.21 1.03 0.34
C ILE A 70 -9.12 0.45 -0.74
N GLN A 71 -10.45 0.57 -0.59
CA GLN A 71 -11.39 0.05 -1.58
C GLN A 71 -11.33 0.82 -2.91
N GLU A 72 -11.16 2.14 -2.89
CA GLU A 72 -10.97 2.94 -4.10
C GLU A 72 -9.74 2.49 -4.88
N LEU A 73 -8.61 2.30 -4.18
CA LEU A 73 -7.37 1.82 -4.80
C LEU A 73 -7.53 0.40 -5.37
N LYS A 74 -8.14 -0.51 -4.60
CA LYS A 74 -8.43 -1.87 -5.06
C LYS A 74 -9.33 -1.86 -6.30
N ALA A 75 -10.43 -1.09 -6.27
CA ALA A 75 -11.37 -0.99 -7.39
C ALA A 75 -10.70 -0.42 -8.64
N PHE A 76 -9.87 0.62 -8.50
CA PHE A 76 -9.16 1.23 -9.63
C PHE A 76 -8.24 0.23 -10.35
N TYR A 77 -7.57 -0.65 -9.60
CA TYR A 77 -6.68 -1.68 -10.14
C TYR A 77 -7.35 -3.04 -10.40
N GLY A 78 -8.64 -3.18 -10.10
CA GLY A 78 -9.36 -4.45 -10.24
C GLY A 78 -8.86 -5.54 -9.26
N ILE A 79 -8.34 -5.15 -8.10
CA ILE A 79 -7.87 -6.07 -7.06
C ILE A 79 -9.07 -6.54 -6.24
N SER A 80 -9.54 -7.76 -6.51
CA SER A 80 -10.62 -8.39 -5.72
C SER A 80 -10.14 -8.82 -4.34
N GLU A 81 -8.92 -9.34 -4.26
CA GLU A 81 -8.38 -9.96 -3.06
C GLU A 81 -7.02 -9.38 -2.68
N GLN A 82 -6.83 -9.18 -1.37
CA GLN A 82 -5.58 -8.72 -0.79
C GLN A 82 -5.31 -9.55 0.46
N CYS A 83 -4.23 -10.34 0.43
CA CYS A 83 -3.94 -11.34 1.46
C CYS A 83 -3.71 -10.71 2.84
N LEU A 84 -2.93 -9.63 2.93
CA LEU A 84 -2.66 -8.93 4.20
C LEU A 84 -3.94 -8.35 4.83
N GLU A 85 -4.83 -7.76 4.04
CA GLU A 85 -6.14 -7.26 4.49
C GLU A 85 -6.95 -8.39 5.11
N THR A 86 -6.99 -9.56 4.45
CA THR A 86 -7.70 -10.75 4.94
C THR A 86 -7.13 -11.25 6.27
N LEU A 87 -5.80 -11.31 6.38
CA LEU A 87 -5.11 -11.73 7.61
C LEU A 87 -5.38 -10.76 8.76
N LEU A 88 -5.31 -9.46 8.51
CA LEU A 88 -5.57 -8.43 9.53
C LEU A 88 -7.03 -8.41 10.00
N GLN A 89 -7.98 -8.72 9.11
CA GLN A 89 -9.39 -8.92 9.49
C GLN A 89 -9.57 -10.16 10.37
N ALA A 90 -8.95 -11.27 9.99
CA ALA A 90 -9.00 -12.52 10.77
C ALA A 90 -8.42 -12.35 12.18
N ASP A 91 -7.35 -11.56 12.32
CA ASP A 91 -6.69 -11.25 13.59
C ASP A 91 -7.41 -10.14 14.40
N GLY A 92 -8.49 -9.55 13.87
CA GLY A 92 -9.27 -8.51 14.54
C GLY A 92 -8.63 -7.11 14.56
N PHE A 93 -7.59 -6.87 13.75
CA PHE A 93 -6.99 -5.54 13.58
C PHE A 93 -7.79 -4.63 12.65
N LEU A 94 -8.59 -5.21 11.76
CA LEU A 94 -9.50 -4.48 10.88
C LEU A 94 -10.93 -4.92 11.17
N GLY A 95 -11.71 -4.00 11.76
CA GLY A 95 -13.16 -4.14 11.94
C GLY A 95 -13.97 -3.56 10.79
#